data_AF-A0A8T4NM41-F1
#
_entry.id   AF-A0A8T4NM41-F1
#
_cell.length_a   1.000
_cell.length_b   1.000
_cell.length_c   1.000
_cell.angle_alpha   90.00
_cell.angle_beta   90.00
_cell.angle_gamma   90.00
#
_symmetry.space_group_name_H-M   'P 1'
#
loop_
_entity.id
_entity.type
_entity.pdbx_description
1 polymer ?
#
loop_
_entity_poly.entity_id
_entity_poly.type
_entity_poly.pdbx_seq_one_letter_code
_entity_poly.pdbx_strand_id
1 'polypeptide(L)'
;MQDSRNIIAEIEEKVDKRISERTGLKTREEIDAYARFCHHSDLRNGVIMCGDVQYEFYINLFEQASEPMKKLERAYNDAIGNECLTERAERSARSPLSATAKKRFQYFYHKFMELDLIAPPAVIGICVDYYYPALKGYNYLKDPEFYDVEITDTCTSVKLRG
;
A
#
# COMPACT_ATOMS: atom_id res chain seq x y z
N MET A 1 18.07 6.85 24.45
CA MET A 1 16.82 6.80 23.64
C MET A 1 16.84 7.76 22.44
N GLN A 2 17.64 8.84 22.44
CA GLN A 2 17.79 9.73 21.27
C GLN A 2 18.46 9.03 20.06
N ASP A 3 19.46 8.18 20.31
CA ASP A 3 20.25 7.54 19.23
C ASP A 3 19.44 6.59 18.35
N SER A 4 18.51 5.82 18.93
CA SER A 4 17.73 4.84 18.16
C SER A 4 16.77 5.49 17.16
N ARG A 5 16.23 6.68 17.46
CA ARG A 5 15.35 7.41 16.54
C ARG A 5 16.12 7.98 15.35
N ASN A 6 17.34 8.46 15.58
CA ASN A 6 18.21 8.97 14.52
C ASN A 6 18.65 7.85 13.57
N ILE A 7 18.97 6.67 14.12
CA ILE A 7 19.33 5.49 13.32
C ILE A 7 18.14 5.01 12.47
N ILE A 8 16.93 4.98 13.03
CA ILE A 8 15.72 4.58 12.27
C ILE A 8 15.46 5.54 11.11
N ALA A 9 15.52 6.85 11.35
CA ALA A 9 15.31 7.85 10.30
C ALA A 9 16.36 7.73 9.17
N GLU A 10 17.62 7.47 9.52
CA GLU A 10 18.69 7.27 8.53
C GLU A 10 18.46 6.01 7.68
N ILE A 11 17.97 4.93 8.29
CA ILE A 11 17.62 3.69 7.57
C ILE A 11 16.43 3.94 6.64
N GLU A 12 15.39 4.61 7.11
CA GLU A 12 14.20 4.94 6.32
C GLU A 12 14.56 5.80 5.10
N GLU A 13 15.40 6.82 5.27
CA GLU A 13 15.86 7.67 4.17
C GLU A 13 16.65 6.89 3.12
N LYS A 14 17.52 5.96 3.56
CA LYS A 14 18.28 5.08 2.65
C LYS A 14 17.37 4.15 1.86
N VAL A 15 16.37 3.56 2.51
CA VAL A 15 15.39 2.67 1.87
C VAL A 15 14.58 3.46 0.84
N ASP A 16 14.06 4.63 1.21
CA ASP A 16 13.31 5.51 0.32
C ASP A 16 14.10 5.89 -0.93
N LYS A 17 15.36 6.27 -0.74
CA LYS A 17 16.25 6.63 -1.85
C LYS A 17 16.39 5.47 -2.84
N ARG A 18 16.61 4.25 -2.34
CA ARG A 18 16.71 3.05 -3.19
C ARG A 18 15.40 2.76 -3.93
N ILE A 19 14.26 2.86 -3.23
CA ILE A 19 12.95 2.70 -3.86
C ILE A 19 12.80 3.72 -4.98
N SER A 20 13.08 4.99 -4.70
CA SER A 20 13.03 6.09 -5.66
C SER A 20 13.89 5.83 -6.89
N GLU A 21 15.15 5.43 -6.72
CA GLU A 21 16.09 5.13 -7.81
C GLU A 21 15.62 3.97 -8.68
N ARG A 22 15.04 2.92 -8.08
CA ARG A 22 14.57 1.72 -8.79
C ARG A 22 13.23 1.92 -9.50
N THR A 23 12.33 2.66 -8.88
CA THR A 23 10.92 2.76 -9.29
C THR A 23 10.59 4.07 -10.01
N GLY A 24 11.47 5.07 -9.93
CA GLY A 24 11.24 6.41 -10.46
C GLY A 24 10.27 7.26 -9.63
N LEU A 25 9.84 6.77 -8.45
CA LEU A 25 8.96 7.50 -7.54
C LEU A 25 9.73 8.65 -6.87
N LYS A 26 9.13 9.84 -6.82
CA LYS A 26 9.84 11.09 -6.49
C LYS A 26 9.51 11.64 -5.11
N THR A 27 8.42 11.18 -4.51
CA THR A 27 7.91 11.72 -3.25
C THR A 27 7.71 10.61 -2.23
N ARG A 28 7.79 10.94 -0.94
CA ARG A 28 7.48 9.99 0.15
C ARG A 28 6.06 9.45 0.02
N GLU A 29 5.10 10.29 -0.36
CA GLU A 29 3.71 9.88 -0.58
C GLU A 29 3.59 8.80 -1.66
N GLU A 30 4.35 8.91 -2.75
CA GLU A 30 4.37 7.91 -3.81
C GLU A 30 4.97 6.58 -3.32
N ILE A 31 6.05 6.64 -2.54
CA ILE A 31 6.71 5.46 -1.97
C ILE A 31 5.76 4.76 -0.97
N ASP A 32 5.15 5.52 -0.06
CA ASP A 32 4.17 5.02 0.90
C ASP A 32 2.92 4.47 0.20
N ALA A 33 2.50 5.08 -0.91
CA ALA A 33 1.42 4.54 -1.72
C ALA A 33 1.82 3.21 -2.36
N TYR A 34 2.99 3.12 -3.00
CA TYR A 34 3.50 1.90 -3.61
C TYR A 34 3.67 0.76 -2.60
N ALA A 35 4.10 1.08 -1.38
CA ALA A 35 4.15 0.16 -0.26
C ALA A 35 2.84 -0.58 0.01
N ARG A 36 1.71 0.11 -0.08
CA ARG A 36 0.39 -0.50 0.11
C ARG A 36 0.10 -1.54 -0.98
N PHE A 37 0.44 -1.25 -2.23
CA PHE A 37 0.31 -2.22 -3.33
C PHE A 37 1.24 -3.42 -3.13
N CYS A 38 2.47 -3.18 -2.69
CA CYS A 38 3.44 -4.23 -2.36
C CYS A 38 2.96 -5.15 -1.23
N HIS A 39 2.39 -4.57 -0.17
CA HIS A 39 1.90 -5.29 1.01
C HIS A 39 0.72 -6.20 0.67
N HIS A 40 -0.18 -5.74 -0.19
CA HIS A 40 -1.37 -6.48 -0.61
C HIS A 40 -1.18 -7.24 -1.93
N SER A 41 0.06 -7.63 -2.23
CA SER A 41 0.37 -8.52 -3.35
C SER A 41 0.64 -9.95 -2.89
N ASP A 42 0.03 -10.93 -3.57
CA ASP A 42 0.32 -12.34 -3.37
C ASP A 42 1.80 -12.61 -3.66
N LEU A 43 2.42 -13.37 -2.76
CA LEU A 43 3.85 -13.68 -2.78
C LEU A 43 4.32 -14.47 -4.01
N ARG A 44 3.44 -15.27 -4.61
CA ARG A 44 3.81 -16.24 -5.65
C ARG A 44 3.68 -15.65 -7.05
N ASN A 45 2.66 -14.83 -7.27
CA ASN A 45 2.34 -14.31 -8.60
C ASN A 45 2.19 -12.78 -8.64
N GLY A 46 2.42 -12.08 -7.53
CA GLY A 46 2.35 -10.62 -7.47
C GLY A 46 0.93 -10.05 -7.60
N VAL A 47 -0.11 -10.89 -7.59
CA VAL A 47 -1.52 -10.47 -7.70
C VAL A 47 -1.87 -9.47 -6.62
N ILE A 48 -2.42 -8.33 -7.00
CA ILE A 48 -2.76 -7.26 -6.06
C ILE A 48 -4.23 -7.37 -5.68
N MET A 49 -4.49 -7.43 -4.38
CA MET A 49 -5.83 -7.36 -3.81
C MET A 49 -6.29 -5.89 -3.75
N CYS A 50 -6.79 -5.36 -4.86
CA CYS A 50 -7.14 -3.92 -4.97
C CYS A 50 -8.13 -3.42 -3.91
N GLY A 51 -9.06 -4.28 -3.46
CA GLY A 51 -9.99 -3.94 -2.37
C GLY A 51 -9.26 -3.61 -1.07
N ASP A 52 -8.23 -4.38 -0.73
CA ASP A 52 -7.45 -4.20 0.49
C ASP A 52 -6.56 -2.96 0.39
N VAL A 53 -5.95 -2.72 -0.78
CA VAL A 53 -5.18 -1.49 -1.03
C VAL A 53 -6.07 -0.25 -0.88
N GLN A 54 -7.29 -0.27 -1.43
CA GLN A 54 -8.23 0.83 -1.28
C GLN A 54 -8.63 1.03 0.19
N TYR A 55 -8.82 -0.04 0.94
CA TYR A 55 -9.13 0.00 2.37
C TYR A 55 -7.99 0.61 3.19
N GLU A 56 -6.73 0.30 2.88
CA GLU A 56 -5.55 0.90 3.48
C GLU A 56 -5.51 2.43 3.31
N PHE A 57 -5.82 2.93 2.10
CA PHE A 57 -5.95 4.37 1.88
C PHE A 57 -7.06 4.99 2.74
N TYR A 58 -8.18 4.29 2.93
CA TYR A 58 -9.26 4.74 3.79
C TYR A 58 -8.84 4.80 5.26
N ILE A 59 -8.18 3.76 5.79
CA ILE A 59 -7.74 3.73 7.19
C ILE A 59 -6.75 4.85 7.48
N ASN A 60 -5.78 5.08 6.59
CA ASN A 60 -4.83 6.17 6.77
C ASN A 60 -5.51 7.55 6.79
N LEU A 61 -6.46 7.78 5.89
CA LEU A 61 -7.27 9.01 5.89
C LEU A 61 -8.12 9.12 7.16
N PHE A 62 -8.71 8.02 7.62
CA PHE A 62 -9.53 7.97 8.82
C PHE A 62 -8.72 8.30 10.08
N GLU A 63 -7.51 7.77 10.22
CA GLU A 63 -6.63 8.04 11.36
C GLU A 63 -6.25 9.52 11.47
N GLN A 64 -5.98 10.16 10.33
CA GLN A 64 -5.64 11.58 10.20
C GLN A 64 -6.84 12.52 10.30
N ALA A 65 -8.06 11.98 10.15
CA ALA A 65 -9.27 12.79 10.16
C ALA A 65 -9.55 13.39 11.55
N SER A 66 -10.23 14.53 11.55
CA SER A 66 -10.69 15.18 12.78
C SER A 66 -11.75 14.33 13.49
N GLU A 67 -11.89 14.48 14.80
CA GLU A 67 -12.92 13.75 15.58
C GLU A 67 -14.35 13.92 15.05
N PRO A 68 -14.80 15.12 14.62
CA PRO A 68 -16.11 15.26 13.97
C PRO A 68 -16.26 14.39 12.71
N MET A 69 -15.22 14.31 11.89
CA MET A 69 -15.23 13.48 10.68
C MET A 69 -15.26 11.99 11.03
N LYS A 70 -14.44 11.55 12.01
CA LYS A 70 -14.46 10.16 12.50
C LYS A 70 -15.84 9.76 13.03
N LYS A 71 -16.52 10.64 13.75
CA LYS A 71 -17.90 10.42 14.23
C LYS A 71 -18.89 10.29 13.07
N LEU A 72 -18.78 11.15 12.06
CA LEU A 72 -19.61 11.09 10.86
C LEU A 72 -19.41 9.76 10.11
N GLU A 73 -18.17 9.33 9.93
CA GLU A 73 -17.82 8.06 9.28
C GLU A 73 -18.30 6.83 10.06
N ARG A 74 -18.21 6.86 11.40
CA ARG A 74 -18.80 5.80 12.24
C ARG A 74 -20.32 5.76 12.09
N ALA A 75 -20.98 6.91 12.12
CA ALA A 75 -22.44 6.97 11.93
C ALA A 75 -22.86 6.41 10.55
N TYR A 76 -22.07 6.67 9.49
CA TYR A 76 -22.30 6.04 8.18
C TYR A 76 -22.17 4.52 8.25
N ASN A 77 -21.10 4.00 8.88
CA ASN A 77 -20.87 2.56 8.99
C ASN A 77 -21.90 1.85 9.89
N ASP A 78 -22.35 2.50 10.97
CA ASP A 78 -23.36 1.97 11.88
C ASP A 78 -24.74 1.94 11.21
N ALA A 79 -25.07 2.96 10.39
CA ALA A 79 -26.31 3.02 9.61
C ALA A 79 -26.38 1.98 8.47
N ILE A 80 -25.24 1.39 8.10
CA ILE A 80 -25.14 0.35 7.07
C ILE A 80 -25.54 -1.04 7.62
N GLY A 81 -25.46 -1.29 8.94
CA GLY A 81 -25.99 -2.50 9.59
C GLY A 81 -25.72 -3.83 8.87
N ASN A 82 -26.73 -4.72 8.86
CA ASN A 82 -26.78 -5.99 8.10
C ASN A 82 -27.47 -5.82 6.72
N GLU A 83 -27.32 -4.66 6.07
CA GLU A 83 -27.87 -4.45 4.74
C GLU A 83 -27.26 -5.41 3.71
N CYS A 84 -27.99 -5.68 2.62
CA CYS A 84 -27.49 -6.54 1.56
C CYS A 84 -26.21 -5.94 0.94
N LEU A 85 -25.30 -6.80 0.45
CA LEU A 85 -23.96 -6.39 0.00
C LEU A 85 -23.97 -5.23 -1.02
N THR A 86 -24.99 -5.16 -1.87
CA THR A 86 -25.18 -4.10 -2.87
C THR A 86 -25.50 -2.74 -2.25
N GLU A 87 -26.45 -2.67 -1.32
CA GLU A 87 -26.80 -1.41 -0.62
C GLU A 87 -25.65 -0.92 0.26
N ARG A 88 -24.93 -1.86 0.87
CA ARG A 88 -23.70 -1.59 1.63
C ARG A 88 -22.61 -0.96 0.76
N ALA A 89 -22.36 -1.51 -0.43
CA ALA A 89 -21.37 -0.95 -1.36
C ALA A 89 -21.76 0.45 -1.86
N GLU A 90 -23.05 0.66 -2.17
CA GLU A 90 -23.57 1.96 -2.62
C GLU A 90 -23.52 3.03 -1.54
N ARG A 91 -23.75 2.67 -0.26
CA ARG A 91 -23.67 3.61 0.86
C ARG A 91 -22.24 3.89 1.30
N SER A 92 -21.36 2.88 1.32
CA SER A 92 -19.93 3.11 1.54
C SER A 92 -19.32 4.05 0.47
N ALA A 93 -19.86 4.05 -0.76
CA ALA A 93 -19.46 5.02 -1.79
C ALA A 93 -19.84 6.48 -1.47
N ARG A 94 -20.76 6.72 -0.52
CA ARG A 94 -21.20 8.06 -0.08
C ARG A 94 -20.36 8.63 1.07
N SER A 95 -19.54 7.81 1.74
CA SER A 95 -18.59 8.27 2.75
C SER A 95 -17.55 9.20 2.10
N PRO A 96 -17.38 10.45 2.60
CA PRO A 96 -16.37 11.36 2.07
C PRO A 96 -14.95 10.79 2.10
N LEU A 97 -14.59 10.06 3.17
CA LEU A 97 -13.28 9.42 3.26
C LEU A 97 -13.15 8.24 2.30
N SER A 98 -14.18 7.39 2.17
CA SER A 98 -14.15 6.29 1.20
C SER A 98 -14.07 6.79 -0.25
N ALA A 99 -14.80 7.85 -0.58
CA ALA A 99 -14.72 8.47 -1.91
C ALA A 99 -13.33 9.04 -2.17
N THR A 100 -12.72 9.68 -1.17
CA THR A 100 -11.35 10.21 -1.26
C THR A 100 -10.32 9.10 -1.38
N ALA A 101 -10.45 8.04 -0.58
CA ALA A 101 -9.60 6.85 -0.64
C ALA A 101 -9.65 6.19 -2.02
N LYS A 102 -10.85 6.03 -2.60
CA LYS A 102 -11.04 5.50 -3.95
C LYS A 102 -10.34 6.36 -5.00
N LYS A 103 -10.44 7.69 -4.91
CA LYS A 103 -9.73 8.60 -5.82
C LYS A 103 -8.21 8.49 -5.69
N ARG A 104 -7.68 8.45 -4.46
CA ARG A 104 -6.24 8.26 -4.22
C ARG A 104 -5.75 6.92 -4.76
N PHE A 105 -6.48 5.85 -4.48
CA PHE A 105 -6.22 4.53 -5.04
C PHE A 105 -6.15 4.58 -6.57
N GLN A 106 -7.18 5.13 -7.23
CA GLN A 106 -7.24 5.22 -8.69
C GLN A 106 -6.08 6.04 -9.27
N TYR A 107 -5.74 7.17 -8.65
CA TYR A 107 -4.61 8.00 -9.05
C TYR A 107 -3.29 7.21 -9.03
N PHE A 108 -2.96 6.58 -7.90
CA PHE A 108 -1.73 5.81 -7.78
C PHE A 108 -1.73 4.54 -8.64
N TYR A 109 -2.88 3.87 -8.74
CA TYR A 109 -3.04 2.70 -9.58
C TYR A 109 -2.71 2.99 -11.05
N HIS A 110 -3.24 4.08 -11.61
CA HIS A 110 -2.90 4.51 -12.98
C HIS A 110 -1.45 4.93 -13.11
N LYS A 111 -0.94 5.75 -12.17
CA LYS A 111 0.45 6.16 -12.17
C LYS A 111 1.43 4.99 -12.14
N PHE A 112 1.16 3.96 -11.34
CA PHE A 112 2.03 2.80 -11.23
C PHE A 112 1.93 1.88 -12.45
N MET A 113 0.80 1.86 -13.17
CA MET A 113 0.72 1.23 -14.49
C MET A 113 1.50 2.00 -15.55
N GLU A 114 1.46 3.34 -15.54
CA GLU A 114 2.23 4.18 -16.46
C GLU A 114 3.75 4.05 -16.25
N LEU A 115 4.18 3.84 -15.01
CA LEU A 115 5.57 3.56 -14.64
C LEU A 115 5.97 2.08 -14.81
N ASP A 116 5.07 1.24 -15.35
CA ASP A 116 5.26 -0.21 -15.51
C ASP A 116 5.61 -0.97 -14.22
N LEU A 117 5.24 -0.41 -13.06
CA LEU A 117 5.38 -1.07 -11.75
C LEU A 117 4.25 -2.07 -11.51
N ILE A 118 3.08 -1.83 -12.10
CA ILE A 118 1.88 -2.67 -12.03
C ILE A 118 1.44 -3.05 -13.44
N ALA A 119 1.12 -4.33 -13.65
CA ALA A 119 0.50 -4.82 -14.87
C ALA A 119 -0.95 -4.39 -14.97
N PRO A 120 -1.45 -4.14 -16.19
CA PRO A 120 -2.89 -4.03 -16.40
C PRO A 120 -3.60 -5.33 -15.95
N PRO A 121 -4.86 -5.25 -15.50
CA PRO A 121 -5.61 -6.43 -15.07
C PRO A 121 -5.64 -7.52 -16.14
N ALA A 122 -5.32 -8.75 -15.73
CA ALA A 122 -5.40 -9.93 -16.57
C ALA A 122 -6.13 -11.04 -15.83
N VAL A 123 -6.60 -12.05 -16.57
CA VAL A 123 -7.13 -13.28 -15.97
C VAL A 123 -5.98 -14.02 -15.30
N ILE A 124 -6.13 -14.33 -14.01
CA ILE A 124 -5.10 -15.04 -13.24
C ILE A 124 -5.71 -16.31 -12.66
N GLY A 125 -5.26 -17.47 -13.17
CA GLY A 125 -5.75 -18.78 -12.78
C GLY A 125 -6.96 -19.27 -13.60
N ILE A 126 -7.69 -20.25 -13.06
CA ILE A 126 -8.80 -20.95 -13.73
C ILE A 126 -10.13 -20.18 -13.59
N CYS A 127 -10.20 -19.20 -12.68
CA CYS A 127 -11.35 -18.30 -12.54
C CYS A 127 -11.34 -17.25 -13.66
N VAL A 128 -12.05 -17.55 -14.74
CA VAL A 128 -12.15 -16.73 -15.97
C VAL A 128 -12.91 -15.41 -15.80
N ASP A 129 -13.59 -15.21 -14.67
CA ASP A 129 -14.50 -14.07 -14.47
C ASP A 129 -13.85 -12.86 -13.75
N TYR A 130 -12.63 -13.02 -13.23
CA TYR A 130 -11.98 -11.96 -12.44
C TYR A 130 -10.61 -11.58 -13.01
N TYR A 131 -10.45 -10.28 -13.28
CA TYR A 131 -9.23 -9.68 -13.77
C TYR A 131 -8.52 -8.98 -12.62
N TYR A 132 -7.31 -9.43 -12.31
CA TYR A 132 -6.49 -8.83 -11.26
C TYR A 132 -5.21 -8.22 -11.86
N PRO A 133 -4.81 -7.02 -11.42
CA PRO A 133 -3.48 -6.52 -11.72
C PRO A 133 -2.45 -7.29 -10.89
N ALA A 134 -1.22 -7.33 -11.38
CA ALA A 134 -0.08 -7.91 -10.68
C ALA A 134 1.05 -6.89 -10.60
N LEU A 135 1.89 -6.98 -9.58
CA LEU A 135 3.16 -6.25 -9.58
C LEU A 135 4.02 -6.77 -10.75
N LYS A 136 4.54 -5.84 -11.55
CA LYS A 136 5.56 -6.11 -12.57
C LYS A 136 6.96 -5.77 -12.09
N GLY A 137 7.03 -4.76 -11.23
CA GLY A 137 8.27 -4.27 -10.66
C GLY A 137 8.67 -4.99 -9.37
N TYR A 138 9.65 -4.39 -8.73
CA TYR A 138 10.23 -4.81 -7.46
C TYR A 138 9.20 -4.74 -6.34
N ASN A 139 9.20 -5.72 -5.46
CA ASN A 139 8.46 -5.68 -4.21
C ASN A 139 9.46 -5.38 -3.10
N TYR A 140 9.63 -4.09 -2.77
CA TYR A 140 10.69 -3.69 -1.85
C TYR A 140 10.59 -4.34 -0.47
N LEU A 141 9.39 -4.79 -0.04
CA LEU A 141 9.22 -5.53 1.22
C LEU A 141 9.84 -6.94 1.19
N LYS A 142 10.11 -7.44 -0.02
CA LYS A 142 10.53 -8.83 -0.29
C LYS A 142 11.87 -8.90 -1.01
N ASP A 143 12.34 -7.78 -1.56
CA ASP A 143 13.60 -7.65 -2.24
C ASP A 143 14.70 -7.28 -1.22
N PRO A 144 15.55 -8.24 -0.80
CA PRO A 144 16.57 -7.99 0.23
C PRO A 144 17.61 -6.95 -0.18
N GLU A 145 17.72 -6.64 -1.49
CA GLU A 145 18.58 -5.58 -2.02
C GLU A 145 18.24 -4.18 -1.48
N PHE A 146 17.04 -3.96 -0.95
CA PHE A 146 16.68 -2.68 -0.32
C PHE A 146 17.24 -2.51 1.09
N TYR A 147 17.66 -3.60 1.75
CA TYR A 147 17.95 -3.59 3.18
C TYR A 147 19.42 -3.78 3.56
N ASP A 148 20.33 -3.99 2.59
CA ASP A 148 21.78 -4.24 2.83
C ASP A 148 22.03 -5.07 4.10
N VAL A 149 21.52 -6.30 4.10
CA VAL A 149 21.73 -7.23 5.22
C VAL A 149 22.76 -8.28 4.79
N GLU A 150 24.01 -8.15 5.23
CA GLU A 150 24.91 -9.30 5.28
C GLU A 150 24.39 -10.26 6.36
N ILE A 151 23.72 -11.35 5.95
CA ILE A 151 23.44 -12.46 6.84
C ILE A 151 24.75 -13.20 7.04
N THR A 152 25.50 -12.86 8.09
CA THR A 152 26.58 -13.71 8.56
C THR A 152 25.97 -14.79 9.44
N ASP A 153 26.10 -16.04 9.01
CA ASP A 153 25.79 -17.23 9.82
C ASP A 153 26.67 -17.21 11.07
N THR A 154 26.18 -16.58 12.14
CA THR A 154 26.46 -16.81 13.56
C THR A 154 25.88 -15.64 14.37
N CYS A 155 24.77 -15.88 15.06
CA CYS A 155 24.19 -15.04 16.12
C CYS A 155 24.25 -13.51 15.93
N THR A 156 23.17 -12.97 15.37
CA THR A 156 22.61 -11.63 15.63
C THR A 156 23.64 -10.49 15.78
N SER A 157 24.18 -10.02 14.66
CA SER A 157 24.62 -8.63 14.56
C SER A 157 24.38 -8.10 13.15
N VAL A 158 23.53 -7.08 13.02
CA VAL A 158 23.32 -6.33 11.78
C VAL A 158 24.40 -5.25 11.73
N LYS A 159 25.27 -5.28 10.71
CA LYS A 159 26.20 -4.18 10.41
C LYS A 159 25.82 -3.56 9.07
N LEU A 160 25.63 -2.24 9.09
CA LEU A 160 25.55 -1.43 7.88
C LEU A 160 26.97 -1.18 7.36
N ARG A 161 27.24 -1.47 6.09
CA ARG A 161 28.50 -1.08 5.44
C ARG A 161 28.47 0.43 5.15
N GLY A 162 29.56 1.10 5.52
CA GLY A 162 29.82 2.51 5.24
C GLY A 162 30.44 2.75 3.88
#